data_AF-A0A5E6N7Q9-F1
#
_entry.id   AF-A0A5E6N7Q9-F1
#
_cell.length_a   1.000
_cell.length_b   1.000
_cell.length_c   1.000
_cell.angle_alpha   90.00
_cell.angle_beta   90.00
_cell.angle_gamma   90.00
#
_symmetry.space_group_name_H-M   'P 1'
#
loop_
_entity.id
_entity.type
_entity.pdbx_description
1 polymer ?
#
loop_
_entity_poly.entity_id
_entity_poly.type
_entity_poly.pdbx_seq_one_letter_code
_entity_poly.pdbx_strand_id
1 'polypeptide(L)'
;MISLESYHQTYTYDTGNNLTNLSHQANSSAWQQTIAIHPNNNRGTETQQSASDFDANGNLLGLNNIGNLEWHYNNTLNKLIKADKTNTTEYCVYDYQGRRIRTVIEANNQAQSQRDYLPSLDISTKQAKQQTSILHISTHILSESSKDNTQIPNQTRYQLNSHLQSNTLELDDKAQTLSYEHYYPYGGTAIIAGKDKTQVQQKRYRYTGKERDDNSGLSYYGARYLAPWLAKWISPDSQGADGLNLYVYVGNNPLKYIDPTGRVKVVPFDMDLEDYEIDILSPIEGTYQNNNLFYFPKSYERLEKIVQTYPANKLDILNDTTKFIIESEDSKGALRIKARSFPSSTSDFQNIMDFTTGQLTFKSNFRDKNCTSDLNATEAISYQYLGMTKIAGALNMLPKTFLREGIVNSSTQKAIKIYQTDGNYPGFYRNFVGHSDNGRSSLRLANTFSLKIVSIKLDDTRISAGDSIFLYLKPKMPLISAEKPLPPRGDMQDCFTPDSRLSRIRRQTNRCTIL
;
A
#
# COMPACT_ATOMS: atom_id res chain seq x y z
N MET A 1 -40.12 20.38 6.42
CA MET A 1 -39.88 19.38 5.36
C MET A 1 -38.48 19.67 4.84
N ILE A 2 -37.52 18.76 4.99
CA ILE A 2 -36.18 18.95 4.41
C ILE A 2 -36.33 18.65 2.92
N SER A 3 -36.39 19.69 2.09
CA SER A 3 -36.41 19.49 0.64
C SER A 3 -34.99 19.18 0.18
N LEU A 4 -34.83 18.11 -0.59
CA LEU A 4 -33.62 17.93 -1.38
C LEU A 4 -33.60 19.01 -2.45
N GLU A 5 -32.43 19.58 -2.67
CA GLU A 5 -32.23 20.60 -3.71
C GLU A 5 -30.87 20.42 -4.37
N SER A 6 -30.73 20.97 -5.56
CA SER A 6 -29.46 21.06 -6.25
C SER A 6 -28.60 22.15 -5.61
N TYR A 7 -27.30 21.91 -5.59
CA TYR A 7 -26.31 22.92 -5.22
C TYR A 7 -25.24 23.05 -6.31
N HIS A 8 -24.52 24.16 -6.28
CA HIS A 8 -23.34 24.41 -7.08
C HIS A 8 -22.20 24.84 -6.15
N GLN A 9 -21.02 24.23 -6.30
CA GLN A 9 -19.82 24.60 -5.56
C GLN A 9 -18.71 25.06 -6.50
N THR A 10 -18.15 26.23 -6.20
CA THR A 10 -16.98 26.79 -6.90
C THR A 10 -15.77 26.73 -5.98
N TYR A 11 -14.67 26.18 -6.49
CA TYR A 11 -13.39 26.05 -5.80
C TYR A 11 -12.34 26.92 -6.49
N THR A 12 -11.70 27.81 -5.75
CA THR A 12 -10.65 28.71 -6.26
C THR A 12 -9.31 28.31 -5.68
N TYR A 13 -8.29 28.20 -6.54
CA TYR A 13 -6.94 27.80 -6.14
C TYR A 13 -5.92 28.90 -6.45
N ASP A 14 -4.86 28.98 -5.66
CA ASP A 14 -3.68 29.78 -5.99
C ASP A 14 -2.74 29.04 -6.97
N THR A 15 -1.65 29.69 -7.37
CA THR A 15 -0.61 29.12 -8.25
C THR A 15 0.18 27.98 -7.60
N GLY A 16 0.13 27.85 -6.27
CA GLY A 16 0.71 26.76 -5.49
C GLY A 16 -0.21 25.56 -5.34
N ASN A 17 -1.37 25.55 -6.00
CA ASN A 17 -2.42 24.53 -5.88
C ASN A 17 -3.12 24.49 -4.50
N ASN A 18 -3.05 25.56 -3.71
CA ASN A 18 -3.83 25.63 -2.47
C ASN A 18 -5.25 26.09 -2.75
N LEU A 19 -6.24 25.41 -2.18
CA LEU A 19 -7.62 25.94 -2.13
C LEU A 19 -7.61 27.22 -1.29
N THR A 20 -8.04 28.34 -1.86
CA THR A 20 -8.12 29.65 -1.19
C THR A 20 -9.55 30.06 -0.88
N ASN A 21 -10.51 29.63 -1.71
CA ASN A 21 -11.92 29.93 -1.51
C ASN A 21 -12.83 28.80 -1.98
N LEU A 22 -13.83 28.47 -1.18
CA LEU A 22 -14.93 27.57 -1.49
C LEU A 22 -16.25 28.34 -1.37
N SER A 23 -17.00 28.41 -2.46
CA SER A 23 -18.34 29.01 -2.48
C SER A 23 -19.38 27.93 -2.75
N HIS A 24 -20.43 27.88 -1.94
CA HIS A 24 -21.59 27.01 -2.13
C HIS A 24 -22.84 27.84 -2.39
N GLN A 25 -23.62 27.44 -3.37
CA GLN A 25 -24.87 28.07 -3.76
C GLN A 25 -25.96 27.01 -3.92
N ALA A 26 -27.06 27.17 -3.19
CA ALA A 26 -28.30 26.41 -3.34
C ALA A 26 -29.49 27.37 -3.22
N ASN A 27 -30.71 26.93 -3.55
CA ASN A 27 -31.87 27.82 -3.48
C ASN A 27 -32.21 28.22 -2.03
N SER A 28 -32.00 27.30 -1.07
CA SER A 28 -32.28 27.56 0.35
C SER A 28 -31.19 28.35 1.08
N SER A 29 -29.92 28.21 0.66
CA SER A 29 -28.79 28.83 1.34
C SER A 29 -27.57 28.98 0.44
N ALA A 30 -26.77 30.00 0.72
CA ALA A 30 -25.47 30.20 0.12
C ALA A 30 -24.45 30.54 1.22
N TRP A 31 -23.23 30.04 1.07
CA TRP A 31 -22.14 30.30 2.00
C TRP A 31 -20.80 30.30 1.27
N GLN A 32 -19.82 30.95 1.89
CA GLN A 32 -18.44 30.99 1.42
C GLN A 32 -17.49 30.70 2.57
N GLN A 33 -16.39 30.03 2.25
CA GLN A 33 -15.33 29.69 3.16
C GLN A 33 -14.01 30.09 2.53
N THR A 34 -13.26 30.94 3.23
CA THR A 34 -11.92 31.37 2.82
C THR A 34 -10.89 30.58 3.62
N ILE A 35 -9.88 30.05 2.93
CA ILE A 35 -8.73 29.41 3.54
C ILE A 35 -7.56 30.38 3.44
N ALA A 36 -7.04 30.82 4.58
CA ALA A 36 -5.88 31.69 4.66
C ALA A 36 -4.61 30.86 4.44
N ILE A 37 -3.97 31.06 3.29
CA ILE A 37 -2.70 30.41 2.95
C ILE A 37 -1.54 31.23 3.48
N HIS A 38 -0.55 30.55 4.06
CA HIS A 38 0.67 31.20 4.53
C HIS A 38 1.44 31.83 3.35
N PRO A 39 1.97 33.06 3.46
CA PRO A 39 2.60 33.75 2.33
C PRO A 39 3.80 33.03 1.70
N ASN A 40 4.50 32.19 2.48
CA ASN A 40 5.78 31.59 2.09
C ASN A 40 5.77 30.05 2.02
N ASN A 41 4.61 29.40 2.22
CA ASN A 41 4.50 27.92 2.14
C ASN A 41 3.04 27.49 1.91
N ASN A 42 2.80 26.17 1.79
CA ASN A 42 1.48 25.61 1.48
C ASN A 42 0.59 25.28 2.70
N ARG A 43 0.96 25.80 3.89
CA ARG A 43 0.13 25.68 5.10
C ARG A 43 -1.07 26.61 4.95
N GLY A 44 -2.25 26.14 5.34
CA GLY A 44 -3.46 26.93 5.23
C GLY A 44 -4.62 26.36 6.03
N THR A 45 -5.38 27.27 6.63
CA THR A 45 -6.46 27.01 7.59
C THR A 45 -7.57 28.05 7.42
N GLU A 46 -8.71 27.85 8.07
CA GLU A 46 -9.83 28.82 8.08
C GLU A 46 -9.52 30.08 8.91
N THR A 47 -8.43 30.05 9.67
CA THR A 47 -7.97 31.10 10.58
C THR A 47 -6.97 32.00 9.87
N GLN A 48 -7.03 33.31 10.14
CA GLN A 48 -6.05 34.28 9.61
C GLN A 48 -4.64 34.12 10.21
N GLN A 49 -4.42 33.10 11.04
CA GLN A 49 -3.20 32.83 11.81
C GLN A 49 -2.47 31.56 11.34
N SER A 50 -2.54 31.26 10.04
CA SER A 50 -2.01 30.02 9.44
C SER A 50 -0.55 29.71 9.75
N ALA A 51 0.27 30.67 10.18
CA ALA A 51 1.64 30.43 10.65
C ALA A 51 1.71 29.72 12.01
N SER A 52 0.88 30.14 12.97
CA SER A 52 0.86 29.62 14.35
C SER A 52 -0.04 28.39 14.52
N ASP A 53 -0.88 28.10 13.53
CA ASP A 53 -1.78 26.95 13.55
C ASP A 53 -1.05 25.63 13.31
N PHE A 54 0.24 25.64 12.97
CA PHE A 54 1.03 24.45 12.67
C PHE A 54 2.29 24.39 13.52
N ASP A 55 2.74 23.17 13.82
CA ASP A 55 4.03 22.95 14.46
C ASP A 55 5.21 23.20 13.49
N ALA A 56 6.43 23.01 13.99
CA ALA A 56 7.65 23.18 13.19
C ALA A 56 7.71 22.20 12.01
N ASN A 57 7.19 20.98 12.18
CA ASN A 57 7.12 19.94 11.15
C ASN A 57 5.98 20.17 10.14
N GLY A 58 5.09 21.13 10.39
CA GLY A 58 3.96 21.44 9.53
C GLY A 58 2.70 20.65 9.83
N ASN A 59 2.57 20.04 11.02
CA ASN A 59 1.33 19.39 11.42
C ASN A 59 0.36 20.41 12.02
N LEU A 60 -0.93 20.32 11.68
CA LEU A 60 -1.97 21.21 12.19
C LEU A 60 -2.18 21.00 13.70
N LEU A 61 -2.16 22.08 14.49
CA LEU A 61 -2.26 22.07 15.95
C LEU A 61 -3.68 22.26 16.48
N GLY A 62 -4.59 22.80 15.66
CA GLY A 62 -5.94 23.14 16.09
C GLY A 62 -6.98 22.83 15.01
N LEU A 63 -8.09 22.25 15.44
CA LEU A 63 -9.30 22.12 14.65
C LEU A 63 -10.32 23.14 15.17
N ASN A 64 -10.65 24.13 14.34
CA ASN A 64 -11.56 25.23 14.69
C ASN A 64 -12.88 24.69 15.26
N ASN A 65 -13.26 25.15 16.46
CA ASN A 65 -14.45 24.70 17.21
C ASN A 65 -14.52 23.20 17.58
N ILE A 66 -13.44 22.42 17.38
CA ILE A 66 -13.41 20.97 17.64
C ILE A 66 -12.46 20.64 18.78
N GLY A 67 -11.22 21.13 18.72
CA GLY A 67 -10.19 20.82 19.71
C GLY A 67 -8.76 21.01 19.22
N ASN A 68 -7.80 20.76 20.12
CA ASN A 68 -6.37 20.86 19.84
C ASN A 68 -5.77 19.49 19.53
N LEU A 69 -4.85 19.45 18.58
CA LEU A 69 -4.13 18.26 18.14
C LEU A 69 -2.71 18.28 18.69
N GLU A 70 -2.27 17.15 19.22
CA GLU A 70 -0.88 16.90 19.55
C GLU A 70 -0.34 15.75 18.71
N TRP A 71 0.94 15.83 18.33
CA TRP A 71 1.59 14.94 17.38
C TRP A 71 2.77 14.21 18.00
N HIS A 72 3.04 13.00 17.53
CA HIS A 72 4.29 12.32 17.79
C HIS A 72 5.42 12.89 16.92
N TYR A 73 6.67 12.61 17.31
CA TYR A 73 7.86 13.07 16.58
C TYR A 73 7.93 12.59 15.11
N ASN A 74 7.20 11.53 14.77
CA ASN A 74 7.13 10.94 13.43
C ASN A 74 5.91 11.42 12.62
N ASN A 75 5.30 12.56 12.99
CA ASN A 75 4.13 13.16 12.33
C ASN A 75 2.86 12.28 12.32
N THR A 76 2.76 11.30 13.23
CA THR A 76 1.49 10.60 13.50
C THR A 76 0.71 11.34 14.59
N LEU A 77 -0.62 11.43 14.44
CA LEU A 77 -1.49 12.14 15.40
C LEU A 77 -1.50 11.40 16.73
N ASN A 78 -1.05 12.02 17.82
CA ASN A 78 -1.02 11.42 19.15
C ASN A 78 -2.39 11.50 19.84
N LYS A 79 -2.93 12.72 19.97
CA LYS A 79 -4.22 12.93 20.62
C LYS A 79 -4.97 14.18 20.14
N LEU A 80 -6.28 14.16 20.33
CA LEU A 80 -7.19 15.30 20.18
C LEU A 80 -7.78 15.66 21.56
N ILE A 81 -7.55 16.88 22.01
CA ILE A 81 -8.13 17.45 23.23
C ILE A 81 -9.38 18.24 22.83
N LYS A 82 -10.57 17.80 23.26
CA LYS A 82 -11.85 18.37 22.82
C LYS A 82 -12.10 19.74 23.45
N ALA A 83 -12.55 20.69 22.63
CA ALA A 83 -12.93 22.04 23.09
C ALA A 83 -14.37 22.09 23.63
N ASP A 84 -15.26 21.27 23.07
CA ASP A 84 -16.69 21.21 23.37
C ASP A 84 -17.05 20.28 24.54
N LYS A 85 -16.09 19.44 24.98
CA LYS A 85 -16.28 18.47 26.06
C LYS A 85 -15.16 18.59 27.08
N THR A 86 -15.51 19.02 28.28
CA THR A 86 -14.55 19.24 29.37
C THR A 86 -13.77 17.97 29.67
N ASN A 87 -12.45 18.09 29.82
CA ASN A 87 -11.52 17.01 30.16
C ASN A 87 -11.67 15.75 29.28
N THR A 88 -12.08 15.90 28.03
CA THR A 88 -12.22 14.78 27.09
C THR A 88 -11.09 14.78 26.08
N THR A 89 -10.38 13.66 25.99
CA THR A 89 -9.24 13.48 25.08
C THR A 89 -9.43 12.17 24.31
N GLU A 90 -9.22 12.22 23.01
CA GLU A 90 -9.08 11.02 22.18
C GLU A 90 -7.60 10.76 21.90
N TYR A 91 -7.13 9.56 22.21
CA TYR A 91 -5.78 9.09 21.95
C TYR A 91 -5.77 8.15 20.75
N CYS A 92 -4.74 8.26 19.91
CA CYS A 92 -4.49 7.37 18.80
C CYS A 92 -3.18 6.63 19.03
N VAL A 93 -3.19 5.30 18.89
CA VAL A 93 -2.04 4.43 19.10
C VAL A 93 -1.73 3.69 17.81
N TYR A 94 -0.45 3.65 17.46
CA TYR A 94 0.03 3.08 16.20
C TYR A 94 1.01 1.94 16.44
N ASP A 95 1.09 1.02 15.49
CA ASP A 95 2.17 0.05 15.44
C ASP A 95 3.48 0.66 14.91
N TYR A 96 4.52 -0.17 14.81
CA TYR A 96 5.84 0.25 14.35
C TYR A 96 5.89 0.65 12.86
N GLN A 97 4.85 0.32 12.07
CA GLN A 97 4.68 0.78 10.69
C GLN A 97 3.87 2.07 10.57
N GLY A 98 3.38 2.61 11.68
CA GLY A 98 2.52 3.80 11.69
C GLY A 98 1.06 3.50 11.32
N ARG A 99 0.61 2.24 11.42
CA ARG A 99 -0.81 1.89 11.27
C ARG A 99 -1.52 2.06 12.60
N ARG A 100 -2.68 2.74 12.61
CA ARG A 100 -3.48 2.92 13.82
C ARG A 100 -4.04 1.57 14.26
N ILE A 101 -3.61 1.12 15.43
CA ILE A 101 -4.03 -0.15 16.04
C ILE A 101 -5.01 0.05 17.18
N ARG A 102 -5.12 1.27 17.72
CA ARG A 102 -6.10 1.58 18.77
C ARG A 102 -6.48 3.06 18.81
N THR A 103 -7.74 3.32 19.16
CA THR A 103 -8.18 4.63 19.67
C THR A 103 -8.79 4.49 21.06
N VAL A 104 -8.60 5.50 21.92
CA VAL A 104 -9.15 5.54 23.28
C VAL A 104 -9.74 6.91 23.53
N ILE A 105 -11.00 6.97 23.97
CA ILE A 105 -11.61 8.21 24.46
C ILE A 105 -11.58 8.17 25.98
N GLU A 106 -10.90 9.14 26.58
CA GLU A 106 -10.88 9.35 28.02
C GLU A 106 -11.66 10.63 28.36
N ALA A 107 -12.42 10.58 29.46
CA ALA A 107 -13.03 11.75 30.06
C ALA A 107 -12.76 11.72 31.56
N ASN A 108 -12.31 12.84 32.14
CA ASN A 108 -11.96 12.94 33.56
C ASN A 108 -10.98 11.83 34.03
N ASN A 109 -9.95 11.55 33.22
CA ASN A 109 -8.94 10.50 33.46
C ASN A 109 -9.52 9.07 33.57
N GLN A 110 -10.69 8.83 32.98
CA GLN A 110 -11.30 7.52 32.89
C GLN A 110 -11.63 7.18 31.44
N ALA A 111 -11.22 6.00 30.99
CA ALA A 111 -11.56 5.47 29.67
C ALA A 111 -13.08 5.31 29.53
N GLN A 112 -13.66 6.04 28.56
CA GLN A 112 -15.08 6.01 28.21
C GLN A 112 -15.34 4.97 27.12
N SER A 113 -14.44 4.89 26.15
CA SER A 113 -14.47 3.88 25.11
C SER A 113 -13.09 3.63 24.54
N GLN A 114 -12.93 2.45 23.97
CA GLN A 114 -11.74 2.01 23.26
C GLN A 114 -12.16 1.29 21.99
N ARG A 115 -11.35 1.44 20.93
CA ARG A 115 -11.42 0.59 19.75
C ARG A 115 -10.05 0.00 19.45
N ASP A 116 -10.01 -1.31 19.25
CA ASP A 116 -8.84 -2.05 18.77
C ASP A 116 -9.05 -2.45 17.31
N TYR A 117 -8.06 -2.16 16.48
CA TYR A 117 -8.07 -2.47 15.04
C TYR A 117 -7.15 -3.67 14.79
N LEU A 118 -7.74 -4.79 14.36
CA LEU A 118 -7.05 -6.01 13.96
C LEU A 118 -7.25 -6.23 12.45
N PRO A 119 -6.45 -7.06 11.77
CA PRO A 119 -6.44 -7.17 10.30
C PRO A 119 -7.79 -7.39 9.61
N SER A 120 -8.77 -8.02 10.28
CA SER A 120 -10.12 -8.21 9.73
C SER A 120 -11.21 -8.03 10.79
N LEU A 121 -10.87 -7.41 11.93
CA LEU A 121 -11.76 -7.35 13.08
C LEU A 121 -11.50 -6.07 13.88
N ASP A 122 -12.56 -5.29 14.08
CA ASP A 122 -12.53 -4.22 15.06
C ASP A 122 -13.24 -4.66 16.33
N ILE A 123 -12.65 -4.32 17.47
CA ILE A 123 -13.25 -4.57 18.79
C ILE A 123 -13.48 -3.22 19.44
N SER A 124 -14.75 -2.88 19.71
CA SER A 124 -15.13 -1.68 20.44
C SER A 124 -15.59 -2.05 21.84
N THR A 125 -15.04 -1.37 22.84
CA THR A 125 -15.41 -1.54 24.26
C THR A 125 -15.88 -0.20 24.82
N LYS A 126 -17.04 -0.18 25.47
CA LYS A 126 -17.58 1.02 26.16
C LYS A 126 -17.42 0.91 27.68
N GLN A 127 -17.59 2.02 28.39
CA GLN A 127 -17.42 2.15 29.85
C GLN A 127 -18.19 1.07 30.66
N ALA A 128 -19.36 0.63 30.19
CA ALA A 128 -20.14 -0.46 30.80
C ALA A 128 -19.53 -1.87 30.57
N LYS A 129 -18.28 -1.95 30.09
CA LYS A 129 -17.62 -3.16 29.56
C LYS A 129 -18.39 -3.86 28.44
N GLN A 130 -19.39 -3.19 27.88
CA GLN A 130 -20.12 -3.66 26.72
C GLN A 130 -19.17 -3.73 25.53
N GLN A 131 -19.01 -4.93 25.00
CA GLN A 131 -18.13 -5.23 23.90
C GLN A 131 -18.95 -5.48 22.62
N THR A 132 -18.63 -4.73 21.57
CA THR A 132 -19.09 -5.01 20.22
C THR A 132 -17.90 -5.36 19.33
N SER A 133 -18.13 -6.28 18.41
CA SER A 133 -17.14 -6.75 17.46
C SER A 133 -17.67 -6.54 16.05
N ILE A 134 -16.86 -5.92 15.20
CA ILE A 134 -17.16 -5.70 13.79
C ILE A 134 -16.18 -6.53 12.98
N LEU A 135 -16.66 -7.65 12.43
CA LEU A 135 -15.89 -8.47 11.51
C LEU A 135 -15.97 -7.87 10.11
N HIS A 136 -14.80 -7.63 9.52
CA HIS A 136 -14.65 -7.20 8.13
C HIS A 136 -14.58 -8.43 7.25
N ILE A 137 -15.56 -8.61 6.37
CA ILE A 137 -15.59 -9.69 5.39
C ILE A 137 -15.35 -9.05 4.02
N SER A 138 -14.13 -9.22 3.50
CA SER A 138 -13.68 -8.46 2.31
C SER A 138 -13.78 -6.95 2.59
N THR A 139 -13.97 -6.13 1.55
CA THR A 139 -13.97 -4.67 1.63
C THR A 139 -15.37 -4.04 1.74
N HIS A 140 -16.44 -4.85 1.71
CA HIS A 140 -17.82 -4.34 1.54
C HIS A 140 -18.84 -4.91 2.53
N ILE A 141 -18.44 -5.82 3.42
CA ILE A 141 -19.38 -6.47 4.34
C ILE A 141 -18.86 -6.33 5.76
N LEU A 142 -19.68 -5.75 6.63
CA LEU A 142 -19.39 -5.62 8.06
C LEU A 142 -20.41 -6.44 8.84
N SER A 143 -19.95 -7.40 9.64
CA SER A 143 -20.82 -8.15 10.54
C SER A 143 -20.60 -7.68 11.97
N GLU A 144 -21.61 -7.05 12.55
CA GLU A 144 -21.61 -6.57 13.92
C GLU A 144 -22.22 -7.62 14.85
N SER A 145 -21.54 -7.91 15.96
CA SER A 145 -22.03 -8.78 17.02
C SER A 145 -21.77 -8.15 18.38
N SER A 146 -22.69 -8.36 19.33
CA SER A 146 -22.52 -7.96 20.72
C SER A 146 -22.22 -9.19 21.58
N LYS A 147 -21.15 -9.12 22.37
CA LYS A 147 -20.79 -10.21 23.27
C LYS A 147 -21.73 -10.29 24.48
N ASP A 148 -22.17 -9.14 24.97
CA ASP A 148 -22.86 -9.02 26.26
C ASP A 148 -24.39 -8.93 26.11
N ASN A 149 -24.90 -8.84 24.88
CA ASN A 149 -26.34 -8.79 24.62
C ASN A 149 -26.74 -9.72 23.46
N THR A 150 -26.95 -10.99 23.78
CA THR A 150 -27.39 -12.03 22.83
C THR A 150 -28.82 -11.84 22.31
N GLN A 151 -29.57 -10.87 22.84
CA GLN A 151 -30.90 -10.52 22.33
C GLN A 151 -30.83 -9.57 21.13
N ILE A 152 -29.70 -8.89 20.91
CA ILE A 152 -29.47 -8.12 19.69
C ILE A 152 -28.95 -9.09 18.64
N PRO A 153 -29.71 -9.40 17.59
CA PRO A 153 -29.23 -10.27 16.52
C PRO A 153 -28.00 -9.63 15.87
N ASN A 154 -27.07 -10.48 15.45
CA ASN A 154 -25.94 -10.03 14.63
C ASN A 154 -26.49 -9.26 13.43
N GLN A 155 -25.90 -8.10 13.15
CA GLN A 155 -26.33 -7.26 12.05
C GLN A 155 -25.24 -7.24 10.99
N THR A 156 -25.57 -7.69 9.79
CA THR A 156 -24.70 -7.51 8.63
C THR A 156 -25.03 -6.19 7.93
N ARG A 157 -24.00 -5.44 7.56
CA ARG A 157 -24.08 -4.24 6.74
C ARG A 157 -23.38 -4.51 5.42
N TYR A 158 -24.14 -4.54 4.34
CA TYR A 158 -23.63 -4.61 2.98
C TYR A 158 -23.43 -3.20 2.46
N GLN A 159 -22.19 -2.84 2.16
CA GLN A 159 -21.79 -1.51 1.71
C GLN A 159 -21.75 -1.47 0.19
N LEU A 160 -22.52 -0.55 -0.40
CA LEU A 160 -22.52 -0.28 -1.82
C LEU A 160 -21.81 1.04 -2.06
N ASN A 161 -20.78 0.97 -2.90
CA ASN A 161 -19.84 2.06 -3.09
C ASN A 161 -20.08 2.79 -4.43
N SER A 162 -19.73 4.06 -4.48
CA SER A 162 -19.65 4.83 -5.72
C SER A 162 -18.42 4.46 -6.55
N HIS A 163 -18.25 5.10 -7.72
CA HIS A 163 -17.05 4.94 -8.54
C HIS A 163 -15.76 5.33 -7.80
N LEU A 164 -15.83 6.21 -6.78
CA LEU A 164 -14.69 6.58 -5.93
C LEU A 164 -14.49 5.65 -4.72
N GLN A 165 -15.19 4.51 -4.68
CA GLN A 165 -15.23 3.61 -3.52
C GLN A 165 -15.83 4.25 -2.26
N SER A 166 -16.53 5.37 -2.37
CA SER A 166 -17.25 5.98 -1.24
C SER A 166 -18.51 5.19 -0.94
N ASN A 167 -18.74 4.80 0.30
CA ASN A 167 -19.93 4.04 0.73
C ASN A 167 -21.17 4.94 0.67
N THR A 168 -22.04 4.71 -0.31
CA THR A 168 -23.24 5.52 -0.55
C THR A 168 -24.51 4.91 0.05
N LEU A 169 -24.54 3.60 0.24
CA LEU A 169 -25.72 2.88 0.69
C LEU A 169 -25.31 1.66 1.52
N GLU A 170 -25.90 1.52 2.71
CA GLU A 170 -25.80 0.32 3.53
C GLU A 170 -27.13 -0.43 3.56
N LEU A 171 -27.09 -1.73 3.33
CA LEU A 171 -28.24 -2.64 3.39
C LEU A 171 -28.07 -3.68 4.51
N ASP A 172 -29.18 -4.16 5.06
CA ASP A 172 -29.20 -5.32 5.96
C ASP A 172 -29.33 -6.67 5.20
N ASP A 173 -29.37 -7.77 5.93
CA ASP A 173 -29.53 -9.14 5.39
C ASP A 173 -30.82 -9.36 4.59
N LYS A 174 -31.80 -8.47 4.70
CA LYS A 174 -33.07 -8.49 3.97
C LYS A 174 -33.10 -7.46 2.83
N ALA A 175 -31.94 -6.93 2.47
CA ALA A 175 -31.76 -5.86 1.49
C ALA A 175 -32.56 -4.58 1.83
N GLN A 176 -32.86 -4.33 3.11
CA GLN A 176 -33.48 -3.09 3.54
C GLN A 176 -32.41 -2.02 3.77
N THR A 177 -32.70 -0.78 3.36
CA THR A 177 -31.82 0.36 3.57
C THR A 177 -31.63 0.67 5.05
N LEU A 178 -30.38 0.57 5.50
CA LEU A 178 -29.93 1.01 6.82
C LEU A 178 -29.53 2.49 6.79
N SER A 179 -28.69 2.87 5.81
CA SER A 179 -28.24 4.24 5.65
C SER A 179 -27.99 4.59 4.18
N TYR A 180 -28.21 5.85 3.83
CA TYR A 180 -27.85 6.46 2.55
C TYR A 180 -27.00 7.69 2.84
N GLU A 181 -25.90 7.87 2.12
CA GLU A 181 -25.03 9.03 2.25
C GLU A 181 -24.50 9.49 0.89
N HIS A 182 -24.51 10.80 0.68
CA HIS A 182 -23.92 11.44 -0.48
C HIS A 182 -22.90 12.49 -0.04
N TYR A 183 -21.85 12.67 -0.83
CA TYR A 183 -20.66 13.44 -0.45
C TYR A 183 -20.45 14.62 -1.39
N TYR A 184 -19.98 15.73 -0.83
CA TYR A 184 -19.31 16.78 -1.58
C TYR A 184 -18.00 16.24 -2.19
N PRO A 185 -17.45 16.89 -3.24
CA PRO A 185 -16.25 16.42 -3.93
C PRO A 185 -15.06 16.09 -3.03
N TYR A 186 -14.83 16.84 -1.94
CA TYR A 186 -13.71 16.59 -1.02
C TYR A 186 -14.07 15.72 0.20
N GLY A 187 -15.23 15.07 0.16
CA GLY A 187 -15.65 14.07 1.14
C GLY A 187 -16.54 14.57 2.26
N GLY A 188 -16.79 15.88 2.38
CA GLY A 188 -17.81 16.40 3.29
C GLY A 188 -19.17 15.74 3.02
N THR A 189 -19.98 15.48 4.05
CA THR A 189 -21.30 14.84 3.87
C THR A 189 -22.29 15.89 3.35
N ALA A 190 -22.83 15.68 2.15
CA ALA A 190 -23.86 16.54 1.55
C ALA A 190 -25.26 16.11 2.00
N ILE A 191 -25.52 14.79 2.00
CA ILE A 191 -26.79 14.20 2.44
C ILE A 191 -26.48 12.98 3.29
N ILE A 192 -27.18 12.81 4.41
CA ILE A 192 -27.20 11.55 5.14
C ILE A 192 -28.63 11.26 5.61
N ALA A 193 -29.10 10.04 5.37
CA ALA A 193 -30.47 9.64 5.66
C ALA A 193 -30.56 8.16 6.03
N GLY A 194 -31.61 7.79 6.73
CA GLY A 194 -31.95 6.40 7.07
C GLY A 194 -33.20 6.36 7.94
N LYS A 195 -33.82 5.18 8.03
CA LYS A 195 -35.05 4.98 8.81
C LYS A 195 -34.81 5.13 10.32
N ASP A 196 -33.62 4.75 10.78
CA ASP A 196 -33.22 4.78 12.18
C ASP A 196 -31.93 5.60 12.33
N LYS A 197 -32.01 6.65 13.15
CA LYS A 197 -30.88 7.55 13.42
C LYS A 197 -29.70 6.84 14.08
N THR A 198 -29.95 5.87 14.96
CA THR A 198 -28.90 5.11 15.65
C THR A 198 -28.14 4.23 14.65
N GLN A 199 -28.86 3.60 13.72
CA GLN A 199 -28.30 2.79 12.65
C GLN A 199 -27.45 3.61 11.68
N VAL A 200 -27.88 4.83 11.37
CA VAL A 200 -27.12 5.78 10.55
C VAL A 200 -25.85 6.24 11.26
N GLN A 201 -25.92 6.52 12.56
CA GLN A 201 -24.77 6.95 13.36
C GLN A 201 -23.70 5.88 13.54
N GLN A 202 -24.05 4.59 13.40
CA GLN A 202 -23.08 3.49 13.45
C GLN A 202 -22.19 3.39 12.19
N LYS A 203 -22.48 4.15 11.13
CA LYS A 203 -21.70 4.14 9.89
C LYS A 203 -20.33 4.79 10.07
N ARG A 204 -19.27 3.98 9.93
CA ARG A 204 -17.87 4.38 10.13
C ARG A 204 -17.10 4.64 8.84
N TYR A 205 -17.19 3.71 7.90
CA TYR A 205 -16.49 3.80 6.62
C TYR A 205 -17.36 4.54 5.62
N ARG A 206 -16.86 5.69 5.15
CA ARG A 206 -17.66 6.69 4.45
C ARG A 206 -17.03 7.06 3.11
N TYR A 207 -16.29 8.15 3.06
CA TYR A 207 -15.69 8.67 1.84
C TYR A 207 -14.46 7.84 1.42
N THR A 208 -14.40 7.41 0.16
CA THR A 208 -13.32 6.59 -0.44
C THR A 208 -12.92 5.38 0.40
N GLY A 209 -13.90 4.71 1.02
CA GLY A 209 -13.69 3.55 1.89
C GLY A 209 -12.95 3.84 3.19
N LYS A 210 -12.75 5.10 3.58
CA LYS A 210 -12.02 5.47 4.81
C LYS A 210 -12.92 5.69 6.00
N GLU A 211 -12.39 5.38 7.17
CA GLU A 211 -13.04 5.68 8.44
C GLU A 211 -13.03 7.19 8.67
N ARG A 212 -14.21 7.74 8.99
CA ARG A 212 -14.34 9.11 9.52
C ARG A 212 -14.45 9.03 11.04
N ASP A 213 -13.54 9.69 11.74
CA ASP A 213 -13.53 9.75 13.19
C ASP A 213 -14.64 10.69 13.69
N ASP A 214 -15.58 10.18 14.47
CA ASP A 214 -16.76 10.95 14.88
C ASP A 214 -16.43 12.17 15.77
N ASN A 215 -15.34 12.13 16.56
CA ASN A 215 -15.00 13.22 17.46
C ASN A 215 -14.29 14.40 16.79
N SER A 216 -13.56 14.11 15.70
CA SER A 216 -12.71 15.06 15.00
C SER A 216 -13.28 15.47 13.63
N GLY A 217 -14.10 14.61 13.02
CA GLY A 217 -14.54 14.72 11.63
C GLY A 217 -13.47 14.35 10.60
N LEU A 218 -12.22 14.15 11.03
CA LEU A 218 -11.11 13.79 10.16
C LEU A 218 -11.33 12.38 9.60
N SER A 219 -10.85 12.16 8.38
CA SER A 219 -10.88 10.84 7.76
C SER A 219 -9.48 10.23 7.83
N TYR A 220 -9.34 9.02 8.37
CA TYR A 220 -8.06 8.34 8.56
C TYR A 220 -7.68 7.53 7.31
N TYR A 221 -6.52 7.83 6.73
CA TYR A 221 -6.07 7.20 5.49
C TYR A 221 -4.91 6.23 5.66
N GLY A 222 -4.43 6.02 6.89
CA GLY A 222 -3.23 5.21 7.15
C GLY A 222 -2.06 6.10 7.53
N ALA A 223 -1.44 6.77 6.54
CA ALA A 223 -0.29 7.63 6.78
C ALA A 223 -0.67 9.05 7.23
N ARG A 224 -1.82 9.57 6.80
CA ARG A 224 -2.29 10.93 7.06
C ARG A 224 -3.78 10.98 7.39
N TYR A 225 -4.21 12.14 7.87
CA TYR A 225 -5.62 12.47 8.11
C TYR A 225 -6.07 13.56 7.14
N LEU A 226 -7.17 13.31 6.44
CA LEU A 226 -7.83 14.28 5.58
C LEU A 226 -8.82 15.09 6.42
N ALA A 227 -8.81 16.42 6.28
CA ALA A 227 -9.89 17.29 6.76
C ALA A 227 -10.82 17.63 5.59
N PRO A 228 -11.98 16.96 5.44
CA PRO A 228 -12.83 17.12 4.26
C PRO A 228 -13.35 18.55 4.06
N TRP A 229 -13.57 19.29 5.15
CA TRP A 229 -14.01 20.69 5.10
C TRP A 229 -12.89 21.66 4.71
N LEU A 230 -11.62 21.26 4.84
CA LEU A 230 -10.47 22.04 4.35
C LEU A 230 -10.00 21.60 2.96
N ALA A 231 -10.54 20.49 2.44
CA ALA A 231 -10.12 19.87 1.18
C ALA A 231 -8.62 19.48 1.13
N LYS A 232 -7.98 19.28 2.29
CA LYS A 232 -6.52 19.12 2.41
C LYS A 232 -6.13 18.13 3.51
N TRP A 233 -4.92 17.58 3.38
CA TRP A 233 -4.25 16.88 4.46
C TRP A 233 -3.91 17.84 5.61
N ILE A 234 -3.99 17.36 6.85
CA ILE A 234 -3.64 18.16 8.04
C ILE A 234 -2.17 18.04 8.47
N SER A 235 -1.40 17.21 7.78
CA SER A 235 0.04 17.04 7.92
C SER A 235 0.69 16.91 6.54
N PRO A 236 1.96 17.31 6.37
CA PRO A 236 2.62 17.25 5.08
C PRO A 236 2.86 15.80 4.65
N ASP A 237 2.87 15.58 3.34
CA ASP A 237 3.37 14.35 2.74
C ASP A 237 4.83 14.11 3.14
N SER A 238 5.10 13.02 3.83
CA SER A 238 6.48 12.65 4.20
C SER A 238 7.31 12.17 3.00
N GLN A 239 6.65 11.79 1.89
CA GLN A 239 7.31 11.25 0.70
C GLN A 239 7.35 12.25 -0.46
N GLY A 240 6.57 13.32 -0.41
CA GLY A 240 6.47 14.29 -1.51
C GLY A 240 6.01 13.70 -2.84
N ALA A 241 5.32 12.55 -2.81
CA ALA A 241 5.04 11.75 -4.00
C ALA A 241 4.11 12.45 -5.01
N ASP A 242 3.22 13.32 -4.54
CA ASP A 242 2.21 14.00 -5.35
C ASP A 242 2.61 15.44 -5.78
N GLY A 243 3.90 15.79 -5.66
CA GLY A 243 4.47 17.06 -6.09
C GLY A 243 4.84 18.02 -4.96
N LEU A 244 5.10 19.29 -5.33
CA LEU A 244 5.66 20.30 -4.40
C LEU A 244 4.71 20.75 -3.29
N ASN A 245 3.40 20.59 -3.47
CA ASN A 245 2.43 20.91 -2.44
C ASN A 245 2.11 19.67 -1.59
N LEU A 246 2.77 19.59 -0.44
CA LEU A 246 2.69 18.45 0.48
C LEU A 246 1.32 18.29 1.18
N TYR A 247 0.39 19.24 1.04
CA TYR A 247 -0.93 19.20 1.71
C TYR A 247 -2.09 18.96 0.76
N VAL A 248 -1.86 18.95 -0.55
CA VAL A 248 -2.91 18.79 -1.55
C VAL A 248 -3.49 17.39 -1.49
N TYR A 249 -4.81 17.31 -1.40
CA TYR A 249 -5.52 16.05 -1.57
C TYR A 249 -5.69 15.75 -3.06
N VAL A 250 -5.10 14.63 -3.51
CA VAL A 250 -5.28 14.02 -4.83
C VAL A 250 -5.18 14.97 -6.04
N GLY A 251 -4.25 15.92 -5.98
CA GLY A 251 -4.02 16.90 -7.06
C GLY A 251 -5.20 17.81 -7.36
N ASN A 252 -6.04 18.11 -6.36
CA ASN A 252 -7.26 18.91 -6.49
C ASN A 252 -8.31 18.36 -7.48
N ASN A 253 -8.26 17.05 -7.79
CA ASN A 253 -9.26 16.41 -8.63
C ASN A 253 -9.86 15.17 -7.94
N PRO A 254 -10.61 15.37 -6.84
CA PRO A 254 -11.16 14.27 -6.04
C PRO A 254 -12.35 13.56 -6.70
N LEU A 255 -12.82 14.05 -7.86
CA LEU A 255 -13.83 13.38 -8.67
C LEU A 255 -13.23 12.29 -9.57
N LYS A 256 -11.91 12.37 -9.83
CA LYS A 256 -11.15 11.42 -10.64
C LYS A 256 -10.26 10.51 -9.78
N TYR A 257 -9.67 11.04 -8.71
CA TYR A 257 -8.65 10.35 -7.93
C TYR A 257 -9.05 10.12 -6.47
N ILE A 258 -8.48 9.07 -5.87
CA ILE A 258 -8.54 8.75 -4.43
C ILE A 258 -7.12 8.54 -3.92
N ASP A 259 -6.90 8.63 -2.61
CA ASP A 259 -5.65 8.16 -2.00
C ASP A 259 -5.97 6.95 -1.10
N PRO A 260 -5.49 5.73 -1.39
CA PRO A 260 -5.80 4.58 -0.55
C PRO A 260 -4.98 4.50 0.73
N THR A 261 -3.87 5.22 0.85
CA THR A 261 -2.91 5.04 1.97
C THR A 261 -2.51 6.34 2.67
N GLY A 262 -3.01 7.46 2.20
CA GLY A 262 -2.59 8.79 2.61
C GLY A 262 -1.18 9.12 2.13
N ARG A 263 -0.71 8.52 1.04
CA ARG A 263 0.66 8.71 0.50
C ARG A 263 0.69 9.00 -0.99
N VAL A 264 -0.30 8.53 -1.74
CA VAL A 264 -0.28 8.60 -3.20
C VAL A 264 -1.70 8.53 -3.74
N LYS A 265 -2.02 9.45 -4.65
CA LYS A 265 -3.30 9.41 -5.38
C LYS A 265 -3.30 8.33 -6.47
N VAL A 266 -4.46 7.74 -6.71
CA VAL A 266 -4.73 6.72 -7.74
C VAL A 266 -6.10 6.97 -8.37
N VAL A 267 -6.35 6.43 -9.56
CA VAL A 267 -7.71 6.41 -10.15
C VAL A 267 -8.48 5.21 -9.59
N PRO A 268 -9.74 5.35 -9.16
CA PRO A 268 -10.52 4.24 -8.59
C PRO A 268 -10.95 3.13 -9.57
N PHE A 269 -11.12 3.48 -10.85
CA PHE A 269 -11.58 2.57 -11.91
C PHE A 269 -10.48 1.58 -12.36
N ASP A 270 -9.28 1.75 -11.82
CA ASP A 270 -8.06 1.01 -12.12
C ASP A 270 -7.97 -0.36 -11.40
N MET A 271 -9.12 -0.98 -11.08
CA MET A 271 -9.17 -2.44 -10.82
C MET A 271 -9.13 -3.25 -12.13
N ASP A 272 -9.30 -2.60 -13.30
CA ASP A 272 -8.97 -3.12 -14.63
C ASP A 272 -8.49 -1.97 -15.57
N LEU A 273 -7.17 -1.69 -15.59
CA LEU A 273 -6.34 -0.96 -16.61
C LEU A 273 -6.20 0.60 -16.60
N GLU A 274 -4.91 1.04 -16.50
CA GLU A 274 -4.22 2.30 -16.91
C GLU A 274 -4.37 3.53 -15.96
N ASP A 275 -3.39 4.02 -15.19
CA ASP A 275 -1.92 4.05 -15.22
C ASP A 275 -1.37 4.47 -13.82
N TYR A 276 -0.21 3.97 -13.41
CA TYR A 276 0.55 4.46 -12.24
C TYR A 276 1.80 5.21 -12.73
N GLU A 277 1.92 6.51 -12.45
CA GLU A 277 3.18 7.23 -12.61
C GLU A 277 3.92 7.20 -11.27
N ILE A 278 4.85 6.26 -11.10
CA ILE A 278 5.66 6.13 -9.89
C ILE A 278 7.11 6.41 -10.26
N ASP A 279 7.69 7.46 -9.67
CA ASP A 279 9.14 7.59 -9.67
C ASP A 279 9.73 6.54 -8.72
N ILE A 280 10.11 5.39 -9.29
CA ILE A 280 10.66 4.25 -8.53
C ILE A 280 12.01 4.61 -7.88
N LEU A 281 12.73 5.60 -8.44
CA LEU A 281 14.08 5.97 -8.01
C LEU A 281 14.14 7.27 -7.20
N SER A 282 13.01 7.97 -6.98
CA SER A 282 13.01 9.17 -6.14
C SER A 282 13.58 8.85 -4.75
N PRO A 283 14.54 9.66 -4.25
CA PRO A 283 15.10 9.48 -2.91
C PRO A 283 13.99 9.53 -1.88
N ILE A 284 14.00 8.57 -0.96
CA ILE A 284 13.10 8.61 0.19
C ILE A 284 13.77 9.54 1.21
N GLU A 285 13.43 10.83 1.18
CA GLU A 285 13.88 11.80 2.17
C GLU A 285 13.13 11.58 3.50
N GLY A 286 13.61 10.60 4.26
CA GLY A 286 13.12 10.31 5.60
C GLY A 286 14.13 9.44 6.33
N THR A 287 14.65 9.94 7.44
CA THR A 287 15.57 9.22 8.33
C THR A 287 14.89 7.93 8.83
N TYR A 288 15.32 6.79 8.28
CA TYR A 288 14.88 5.46 8.70
C TYR A 288 15.36 5.15 10.12
N GLN A 289 14.59 5.57 11.12
CA GLN A 289 14.67 4.99 12.46
C GLN A 289 13.44 4.11 12.67
N ASN A 290 13.61 2.79 12.57
CA ASN A 290 12.88 1.85 13.42
C ASN A 290 13.56 0.47 13.45
N ASN A 291 13.84 0.03 14.69
CA ASN A 291 14.62 -1.16 15.03
C ASN A 291 13.75 -2.44 15.04
N ASN A 292 14.17 -3.44 14.26
CA ASN A 292 13.95 -4.91 14.34
C ASN A 292 12.53 -5.44 14.02
N LEU A 293 12.29 -6.41 13.13
CA LEU A 293 13.07 -7.60 12.71
C LEU A 293 12.86 -7.92 11.21
N PHE A 294 13.94 -8.33 10.55
CA PHE A 294 14.14 -8.57 9.10
C PHE A 294 14.17 -7.33 8.21
N TYR A 295 14.81 -6.28 8.71
CA TYR A 295 15.32 -5.15 7.94
C TYR A 295 16.57 -5.58 7.15
N PHE A 296 16.48 -5.63 5.82
CA PHE A 296 17.67 -5.70 4.97
C PHE A 296 17.76 -4.44 4.09
N PRO A 297 17.94 -3.24 4.68
CA PRO A 297 18.10 -1.99 3.91
C PRO A 297 19.22 -2.15 2.89
N LYS A 298 20.32 -2.83 3.24
CA LYS A 298 21.41 -3.16 2.30
C LYS A 298 20.97 -3.97 1.08
N SER A 299 19.94 -4.81 1.20
CA SER A 299 19.41 -5.59 0.08
C SER A 299 18.47 -4.76 -0.79
N TYR A 300 17.71 -3.86 -0.18
CA TYR A 300 16.89 -2.87 -0.88
C TYR A 300 17.77 -1.81 -1.57
N GLU A 301 18.72 -1.20 -0.87
CA GLU A 301 19.77 -0.30 -1.40
C GLU A 301 20.56 -0.96 -2.54
N ARG A 302 20.88 -2.25 -2.42
CA ARG A 302 21.50 -3.02 -3.49
C ARG A 302 20.60 -3.06 -4.72
N LEU A 303 19.31 -3.27 -4.53
CA LEU A 303 18.34 -3.32 -5.62
C LEU A 303 18.16 -1.95 -6.28
N GLU A 304 18.04 -0.88 -5.49
CA GLU A 304 18.01 0.51 -5.97
C GLU A 304 19.26 0.83 -6.79
N LYS A 305 20.46 0.52 -6.25
CA LYS A 305 21.71 0.74 -6.96
C LYS A 305 21.80 -0.07 -8.27
N ILE A 306 21.27 -1.29 -8.27
CA ILE A 306 21.18 -2.10 -9.49
C ILE A 306 20.29 -1.42 -10.53
N VAL A 307 19.09 -0.97 -10.15
CA VAL A 307 18.16 -0.30 -11.07
C VAL A 307 18.72 1.05 -11.54
N GLN A 308 19.38 1.82 -10.68
CA GLN A 308 20.08 3.07 -11.03
C GLN A 308 21.21 2.86 -12.04
N THR A 309 21.79 1.66 -12.10
CA THR A 309 22.83 1.33 -13.10
C THR A 309 22.26 0.85 -14.44
N TYR A 310 20.95 0.80 -14.60
CA TYR A 310 20.36 0.41 -15.89
C TYR A 310 20.68 1.45 -16.96
N PRO A 311 21.04 1.01 -18.18
CA PRO A 311 21.11 1.90 -19.33
C PRO A 311 19.80 2.68 -19.48
N ALA A 312 19.88 3.97 -19.82
CA ALA A 312 18.72 4.87 -19.90
C ALA A 312 17.59 4.27 -20.73
N ASN A 313 17.90 3.73 -21.92
CA ASN A 313 16.90 3.10 -22.79
C ASN A 313 16.14 1.93 -22.13
N LYS A 314 16.74 1.17 -21.20
CA LYS A 314 16.02 0.11 -20.48
C LYS A 314 15.17 0.68 -19.36
N LEU A 315 15.65 1.70 -18.67
CA LEU A 315 14.92 2.36 -17.60
C LEU A 315 13.69 3.08 -18.17
N ASP A 316 13.83 3.78 -19.30
CA ASP A 316 12.74 4.42 -20.02
C ASP A 316 11.67 3.40 -20.40
N ILE A 317 12.06 2.26 -21.01
CA ILE A 317 11.13 1.17 -21.31
C ILE A 317 10.41 0.68 -20.06
N LEU A 318 11.10 0.53 -18.93
CA LEU A 318 10.47 0.07 -17.69
C LEU A 318 9.51 1.11 -17.12
N ASN A 319 9.88 2.38 -17.11
CA ASN A 319 9.03 3.49 -16.69
C ASN A 319 7.77 3.56 -17.56
N ASP A 320 7.93 3.46 -18.88
CA ASP A 320 6.85 3.63 -19.85
C ASP A 320 5.90 2.42 -19.91
N THR A 321 6.39 1.22 -19.57
CA THR A 321 5.64 -0.03 -19.82
C THR A 321 5.27 -0.82 -18.59
N THR A 322 5.74 -0.42 -17.39
CA THR A 322 5.42 -1.13 -16.14
C THR A 322 4.17 -0.54 -15.49
N LYS A 323 3.17 -1.38 -15.30
CA LYS A 323 1.93 -1.05 -14.60
C LYS A 323 1.88 -1.77 -13.26
N PHE A 324 1.51 -1.07 -12.21
CA PHE A 324 1.22 -1.67 -10.90
C PHE A 324 -0.29 -1.81 -10.73
N ILE A 325 -0.75 -2.77 -9.94
CA ILE A 325 -2.17 -2.98 -9.64
C ILE A 325 -2.24 -3.49 -8.22
N ILE A 326 -2.98 -2.82 -7.34
CA ILE A 326 -3.32 -3.38 -6.03
C ILE A 326 -4.41 -4.42 -6.27
N GLU A 327 -4.06 -5.71 -6.25
CA GLU A 327 -5.08 -6.76 -6.26
C GLU A 327 -5.80 -6.64 -4.92
N SER A 328 -7.13 -6.50 -4.96
CA SER A 328 -7.94 -6.29 -3.76
C SER A 328 -7.55 -7.24 -2.65
N GLU A 329 -7.57 -6.74 -1.41
CA GLU A 329 -7.51 -7.59 -0.23
C GLU A 329 -8.51 -8.72 -0.44
N ASP A 330 -8.01 -9.95 -0.55
CA ASP A 330 -8.90 -11.10 -0.52
C ASP A 330 -9.69 -11.07 0.80
N SER A 331 -10.68 -11.95 0.96
CA SER A 331 -11.45 -12.08 2.20
C SER A 331 -10.62 -12.27 3.50
N LYS A 332 -9.28 -12.28 3.42
CA LYS A 332 -8.32 -12.43 4.52
C LYS A 332 -7.44 -11.19 4.74
N GLY A 333 -7.67 -10.05 4.06
CA GLY A 333 -6.92 -8.81 4.29
C GLY A 333 -5.49 -8.83 3.73
N ALA A 334 -5.22 -9.61 2.69
CA ALA A 334 -3.87 -9.71 2.12
C ALA A 334 -3.54 -8.52 1.18
N LEU A 335 -2.58 -7.68 1.56
CA LEU A 335 -2.08 -6.62 0.66
C LEU A 335 -1.27 -7.26 -0.47
N ARG A 336 -1.85 -7.31 -1.67
CA ARG A 336 -1.23 -7.88 -2.86
C ARG A 336 -1.05 -6.82 -3.91
N ILE A 337 0.16 -6.72 -4.44
CA ILE A 337 0.47 -5.78 -5.51
C ILE A 337 0.99 -6.58 -6.68
N LYS A 338 0.30 -6.46 -7.79
CA LYS A 338 0.69 -6.99 -9.09
C LYS A 338 1.47 -5.91 -9.83
N ALA A 339 2.50 -6.32 -10.55
CA ALA A 339 3.26 -5.49 -11.46
C ALA A 339 3.35 -6.19 -12.83
N ARG A 340 3.17 -5.45 -13.91
CA ARG A 340 3.21 -5.97 -15.28
C ARG A 340 3.99 -5.03 -16.19
N SER A 341 5.10 -5.50 -16.75
CA SER A 341 5.90 -4.74 -17.73
C SER A 341 5.71 -5.33 -19.13
N PHE A 342 5.40 -4.47 -20.10
CA PHE A 342 5.20 -4.83 -21.51
C PHE A 342 6.19 -4.12 -22.44
N PRO A 343 7.48 -4.50 -22.44
CA PRO A 343 8.50 -3.80 -23.22
C PRO A 343 8.32 -3.96 -24.74
N SER A 344 7.48 -4.90 -25.19
CA SER A 344 7.01 -5.01 -26.57
C SER A 344 5.65 -5.71 -26.58
N SER A 345 4.97 -5.69 -27.73
CA SER A 345 3.69 -6.40 -27.94
C SER A 345 3.76 -7.92 -27.70
N THR A 346 4.97 -8.48 -27.65
CA THR A 346 5.23 -9.92 -27.54
C THR A 346 6.00 -10.32 -26.28
N SER A 347 6.41 -9.38 -25.44
CA SER A 347 7.13 -9.65 -24.19
C SER A 347 6.30 -9.21 -22.99
N ASP A 348 6.24 -10.04 -21.96
CA ASP A 348 5.37 -9.83 -20.79
C ASP A 348 6.07 -10.31 -19.51
N PHE A 349 6.22 -9.40 -18.56
CA PHE A 349 6.72 -9.67 -17.22
C PHE A 349 5.62 -9.33 -16.21
N GLN A 350 4.85 -10.33 -15.77
CA GLN A 350 3.78 -10.20 -14.80
C GLN A 350 4.14 -10.91 -13.49
N ASN A 351 4.25 -10.14 -12.41
CA ASN A 351 4.65 -10.61 -11.10
C ASN A 351 3.74 -10.04 -10.00
N ILE A 352 3.58 -10.74 -8.88
CA ILE A 352 2.69 -10.34 -7.79
C ILE A 352 3.42 -10.53 -6.47
N MET A 353 3.51 -9.48 -5.66
CA MET A 353 4.00 -9.56 -4.29
C MET A 353 2.82 -9.56 -3.31
N ASP A 354 2.72 -10.62 -2.53
CA ASP A 354 1.84 -10.71 -1.37
C ASP A 354 2.61 -10.29 -0.12
N PHE A 355 2.28 -9.12 0.40
CA PHE A 355 2.93 -8.52 1.57
C PHE A 355 2.46 -9.12 2.90
N THR A 356 1.40 -9.92 2.90
CA THR A 356 0.94 -10.64 4.09
C THR A 356 1.71 -11.95 4.25
N THR A 357 1.90 -12.70 3.16
CA THR A 357 2.61 -13.98 3.21
C THR A 357 4.11 -13.86 2.94
N GLY A 358 4.54 -12.79 2.26
CA GLY A 358 5.90 -12.63 1.77
C GLY A 358 6.18 -13.48 0.53
N GLN A 359 5.16 -13.83 -0.25
CA GLN A 359 5.28 -14.60 -1.48
C GLN A 359 5.41 -13.66 -2.69
N LEU A 360 6.47 -13.84 -3.48
CA LEU A 360 6.61 -13.23 -4.80
C LEU A 360 6.27 -14.27 -5.87
N THR A 361 5.15 -14.07 -6.55
CA THR A 361 4.61 -14.94 -7.59
C THR A 361 4.99 -14.44 -8.97
N PHE A 362 5.53 -15.33 -9.78
CA PHE A 362 5.95 -15.11 -11.15
C PHE A 362 4.91 -15.72 -12.09
N LYS A 363 3.95 -14.93 -12.58
CA LYS A 363 2.85 -15.40 -13.44
C LYS A 363 3.25 -15.52 -14.91
N SER A 364 3.93 -14.50 -15.43
CA SER A 364 4.43 -14.47 -16.80
C SER A 364 5.80 -13.81 -16.78
N ASN A 365 6.82 -14.44 -17.35
CA ASN A 365 8.16 -13.86 -17.43
C ASN A 365 8.77 -14.25 -18.77
N PHE A 366 8.12 -13.77 -19.82
CA PHE A 366 8.40 -14.13 -21.19
C PHE A 366 9.03 -12.96 -21.92
N ARG A 367 10.12 -13.25 -22.63
CA ARG A 367 10.74 -12.33 -23.60
C ARG A 367 10.74 -13.00 -24.95
N ASP A 368 10.20 -12.33 -25.94
CA ASP A 368 10.30 -12.73 -27.34
C ASP A 368 11.76 -12.60 -27.82
N LYS A 369 12.25 -13.59 -28.58
CA LYS A 369 13.58 -13.57 -29.18
C LYS A 369 13.74 -12.43 -30.19
N ASN A 370 12.64 -11.99 -30.80
CA ASN A 370 12.60 -10.89 -31.76
C ASN A 370 12.43 -9.51 -31.10
N CYS A 371 12.27 -9.46 -29.77
CA CYS A 371 12.17 -8.19 -29.05
C CYS A 371 13.51 -7.46 -29.09
N THR A 372 13.48 -6.23 -29.62
CA THR A 372 14.62 -5.33 -29.73
C THR A 372 15.05 -4.76 -28.37
N SER A 373 14.21 -4.84 -27.33
CA SER A 373 14.59 -4.45 -25.97
C SER A 373 15.56 -5.46 -25.37
N ASP A 374 16.72 -5.00 -24.89
CA ASP A 374 17.68 -5.85 -24.17
C ASP A 374 17.29 -6.11 -22.71
N LEU A 375 16.07 -5.74 -22.33
CA LEU A 375 15.52 -5.95 -21.00
C LEU A 375 15.41 -7.44 -20.69
N ASN A 376 15.71 -7.85 -19.46
CA ASN A 376 15.58 -9.23 -19.02
C ASN A 376 14.72 -9.36 -17.76
N ALA A 377 14.23 -10.58 -17.48
CA ALA A 377 13.35 -10.83 -16.35
C ALA A 377 13.92 -10.37 -15.01
N THR A 378 15.24 -10.51 -14.79
CA THR A 378 15.88 -10.05 -13.54
C THR A 378 15.77 -8.54 -13.42
N GLU A 379 15.97 -7.81 -14.53
CA GLU A 379 15.87 -6.35 -14.55
C GLU A 379 14.43 -5.88 -14.32
N ALA A 380 13.48 -6.46 -15.06
CA ALA A 380 12.07 -6.11 -14.93
C ALA A 380 11.54 -6.40 -13.52
N ILE A 381 11.82 -7.59 -12.97
CA ILE A 381 11.38 -7.96 -11.62
C ILE A 381 12.04 -7.09 -10.56
N SER A 382 13.30 -6.68 -10.73
CA SER A 382 13.98 -5.80 -9.78
C SER A 382 13.29 -4.45 -9.69
N TYR A 383 13.01 -3.84 -10.85
CA TYR A 383 12.29 -2.58 -10.97
C TYR A 383 10.86 -2.70 -10.40
N GLN A 384 10.12 -3.74 -10.81
CA GLN A 384 8.78 -4.00 -10.32
C GLN A 384 8.75 -4.22 -8.80
N TYR A 385 9.71 -4.93 -8.24
CA TYR A 385 9.75 -5.17 -6.80
C TYR A 385 9.93 -3.87 -6.01
N LEU A 386 10.80 -2.96 -6.46
CA LEU A 386 10.93 -1.62 -5.86
C LEU A 386 9.58 -0.90 -5.87
N GLY A 387 8.91 -0.82 -7.04
CA GLY A 387 7.60 -0.17 -7.16
C GLY A 387 6.53 -0.79 -6.27
N MET A 388 6.40 -2.13 -6.26
CA MET A 388 5.47 -2.85 -5.39
C MET A 388 5.73 -2.54 -3.91
N THR A 389 6.98 -2.58 -3.46
CA THR A 389 7.30 -2.30 -2.06
C THR A 389 7.09 -0.83 -1.67
N LYS A 390 7.26 0.10 -2.63
CA LYS A 390 7.02 1.54 -2.43
C LYS A 390 5.52 1.82 -2.26
N ILE A 391 4.68 1.26 -3.13
CA ILE A 391 3.21 1.33 -3.01
C ILE A 391 2.75 0.72 -1.68
N ALA A 392 3.30 -0.45 -1.31
CA ALA A 392 2.93 -1.13 -0.06
C ALA A 392 3.46 -0.42 1.21
N GLY A 393 4.40 0.52 1.08
CA GLY A 393 5.11 1.06 2.24
C GLY A 393 5.99 0.03 2.95
N ALA A 394 6.39 -1.05 2.27
CA ALA A 394 7.08 -2.22 2.81
C ALA A 394 8.48 -2.40 2.19
N LEU A 395 9.21 -1.29 2.05
CA LEU A 395 10.50 -1.17 1.36
C LEU A 395 11.55 -2.21 1.80
N ASN A 396 11.56 -2.58 3.08
CA ASN A 396 12.56 -3.50 3.64
C ASN A 396 12.13 -4.97 3.70
N MET A 397 10.95 -5.33 3.16
CA MET A 397 10.37 -6.67 3.32
C MET A 397 10.80 -7.63 2.20
N LEU A 398 11.88 -8.40 2.40
CA LEU A 398 12.32 -9.41 1.43
C LEU A 398 11.29 -10.55 1.23
N PRO A 399 11.17 -11.12 0.01
CA PRO A 399 10.37 -12.31 -0.23
C PRO A 399 10.86 -13.50 0.60
N LYS A 400 9.92 -14.19 1.25
CA LYS A 400 10.15 -15.47 1.96
C LYS A 400 10.01 -16.66 1.01
N THR A 401 9.22 -16.50 -0.04
CA THR A 401 8.95 -17.57 -1.00
C THR A 401 8.82 -17.00 -2.40
N PHE A 402 9.35 -17.73 -3.35
CA PHE A 402 9.10 -17.54 -4.77
C PHE A 402 8.12 -18.59 -5.26
N LEU A 403 7.13 -18.18 -6.05
CA LEU A 403 6.23 -19.10 -6.73
C LEU A 403 6.39 -18.92 -8.24
N ARG A 404 6.86 -19.96 -8.93
CA ARG A 404 6.81 -20.04 -10.40
C ARG A 404 5.49 -20.68 -10.78
N GLU A 405 4.55 -19.88 -11.27
CA GLU A 405 3.20 -20.34 -11.64
C GLU A 405 3.15 -20.68 -13.14
N GLY A 406 2.41 -21.75 -13.52
CA GLY A 406 2.12 -22.05 -14.92
C GLY A 406 3.34 -22.29 -15.80
N ILE A 407 4.25 -23.17 -15.38
CA ILE A 407 5.53 -23.40 -16.05
C ILE A 407 5.34 -24.11 -17.40
N VAL A 408 5.69 -23.43 -18.49
CA VAL A 408 5.67 -24.00 -19.86
C VAL A 408 7.05 -24.23 -20.48
N ASN A 409 8.13 -23.81 -19.81
CA ASN A 409 9.48 -23.92 -20.34
C ASN A 409 9.95 -25.38 -20.45
N SER A 410 10.48 -25.78 -21.61
CA SER A 410 10.87 -27.17 -21.91
C SER A 410 11.95 -27.74 -20.99
N SER A 411 12.95 -26.94 -20.61
CA SER A 411 14.02 -27.38 -19.70
C SER A 411 13.49 -27.66 -18.29
N THR A 412 12.56 -26.82 -17.83
CA THR A 412 11.92 -26.97 -16.52
C THR A 412 10.95 -28.15 -16.51
N GLN A 413 10.14 -28.28 -17.56
CA GLN A 413 9.24 -29.42 -17.76
C GLN A 413 9.98 -30.76 -17.78
N LYS A 414 11.17 -30.81 -18.39
CA LYS A 414 12.03 -32.00 -18.35
C LYS A 414 12.48 -32.35 -16.93
N ALA A 415 12.88 -31.36 -16.12
CA ALA A 415 13.27 -31.58 -14.73
C ALA A 415 12.10 -32.09 -13.87
N ILE A 416 10.89 -31.56 -14.09
CA ILE A 416 9.65 -31.99 -13.43
C ILE A 416 9.34 -33.44 -13.80
N LYS A 417 9.33 -33.78 -15.09
CA LYS A 417 9.02 -35.14 -15.57
C LYS A 417 10.00 -36.20 -15.03
N ILE A 418 11.28 -35.88 -14.95
CA ILE A 418 12.29 -36.76 -14.34
C ILE A 418 11.91 -37.02 -12.87
N TYR A 419 11.65 -35.96 -12.10
CA TYR A 419 11.27 -36.08 -10.69
C TYR A 419 9.96 -36.83 -10.45
N GLN A 420 8.95 -36.60 -11.29
CA GLN A 420 7.69 -37.34 -11.23
C GLN A 420 7.86 -38.84 -11.55
N THR A 421 8.90 -39.20 -12.31
CA THR A 421 9.20 -40.59 -12.66
C THR A 421 9.98 -41.30 -11.56
N ASP A 422 10.98 -40.64 -10.97
CA ASP A 422 11.95 -41.28 -10.08
C ASP A 422 11.80 -40.91 -8.59
N GLY A 423 11.01 -39.88 -8.26
CA GLY A 423 10.85 -39.37 -6.89
C GLY A 423 12.13 -38.79 -6.27
N ASN A 424 13.20 -38.61 -7.04
CA ASN A 424 14.52 -38.24 -6.55
C ASN A 424 14.62 -36.74 -6.28
N TYR A 425 14.25 -36.31 -5.06
CA TYR A 425 14.26 -34.90 -4.68
C TYR A 425 15.65 -34.22 -4.83
N PRO A 426 16.78 -34.80 -4.38
CA PRO A 426 18.10 -34.21 -4.63
C PRO A 426 18.41 -34.01 -6.13
N GLY A 427 18.00 -34.97 -6.97
CA GLY A 427 18.09 -34.87 -8.43
C GLY A 427 17.22 -33.74 -8.97
N PHE A 428 15.98 -33.64 -8.51
CA PHE A 428 15.05 -32.58 -8.87
C PHE A 428 15.58 -31.20 -8.53
N TYR A 429 16.06 -31.00 -7.30
CA TYR A 429 16.66 -29.73 -6.87
C TYR A 429 17.82 -29.31 -7.77
N ARG A 430 18.73 -30.24 -8.08
CA ARG A 430 19.89 -29.98 -8.94
C ARG A 430 19.48 -29.67 -10.37
N ASN A 431 18.56 -30.45 -10.94
CA ASN A 431 18.09 -30.29 -12.31
C ASN A 431 17.30 -29.00 -12.49
N PHE A 432 16.43 -28.68 -11.53
CA PHE A 432 15.67 -27.44 -11.53
C PHE A 432 16.58 -26.23 -11.28
N VAL A 433 17.12 -26.06 -10.07
CA VAL A 433 17.83 -24.83 -9.67
C VAL A 433 19.09 -24.61 -10.52
N GLY A 434 19.80 -25.67 -10.87
CA GLY A 434 21.07 -25.59 -11.59
C GLY A 434 20.94 -25.52 -13.11
N HIS A 435 19.95 -26.19 -13.72
CA HIS A 435 19.96 -26.47 -15.15
C HIS A 435 18.70 -26.01 -15.90
N SER A 436 17.60 -25.72 -15.21
CA SER A 436 16.39 -25.22 -15.87
C SER A 436 16.39 -23.70 -16.00
N ASP A 437 15.68 -23.17 -16.99
CA ASP A 437 15.58 -21.73 -17.22
C ASP A 437 14.90 -21.01 -16.06
N ASN A 438 13.79 -21.58 -15.54
CA ASN A 438 13.08 -21.01 -14.39
C ASN A 438 13.91 -21.11 -13.11
N GLY A 439 14.64 -22.20 -12.89
CA GLY A 439 15.48 -22.39 -11.72
C GLY A 439 16.68 -21.44 -11.72
N ARG A 440 17.40 -21.34 -12.84
CA ARG A 440 18.50 -20.37 -13.01
C ARG A 440 18.02 -18.93 -12.87
N SER A 441 16.88 -18.56 -13.46
CA SER A 441 16.32 -17.21 -13.25
C SER A 441 15.99 -16.95 -11.78
N SER A 442 15.39 -17.92 -11.08
CA SER A 442 15.06 -17.79 -9.65
C SER A 442 16.30 -17.67 -8.78
N LEU A 443 17.37 -18.42 -9.09
CA LEU A 443 18.64 -18.34 -8.38
C LEU A 443 19.32 -16.97 -8.58
N ARG A 444 19.24 -16.37 -9.79
CA ARG A 444 19.73 -15.00 -10.03
C ARG A 444 18.96 -14.00 -9.19
N LEU A 445 17.64 -14.04 -9.22
CA LEU A 445 16.78 -13.14 -8.44
C LEU A 445 17.01 -13.27 -6.93
N ALA A 446 17.10 -14.50 -6.43
CA ALA A 446 17.42 -14.73 -5.03
C ALA A 446 18.75 -14.06 -4.68
N ASN A 447 19.80 -14.22 -5.50
CA ASN A 447 21.06 -13.54 -5.29
C ASN A 447 20.94 -12.01 -5.36
N THR A 448 20.21 -11.48 -6.34
CA THR A 448 19.94 -10.04 -6.47
C THR A 448 19.38 -9.47 -5.16
N PHE A 449 18.42 -10.17 -4.55
CA PHE A 449 17.81 -9.82 -3.26
C PHE A 449 18.64 -10.22 -2.03
N SER A 450 19.87 -10.69 -2.20
CA SER A 450 20.71 -11.26 -1.11
C SER A 450 20.07 -12.42 -0.36
N LEU A 451 19.32 -13.26 -1.07
CA LEU A 451 18.67 -14.48 -0.61
C LEU A 451 19.38 -15.73 -1.16
N LYS A 452 19.10 -16.87 -0.53
CA LYS A 452 19.43 -18.22 -1.00
C LYS A 452 18.17 -19.08 -1.04
N ILE A 453 18.08 -19.93 -2.05
CA ILE A 453 17.05 -20.98 -2.14
C ILE A 453 17.48 -22.11 -1.20
N VAL A 454 16.57 -22.52 -0.31
CA VAL A 454 16.83 -23.54 0.72
C VAL A 454 16.16 -24.86 0.37
N SER A 455 14.97 -24.79 -0.20
CA SER A 455 14.23 -25.95 -0.70
C SER A 455 13.29 -25.53 -1.82
N ILE A 456 12.85 -26.52 -2.59
CA ILE A 456 11.82 -26.33 -3.61
C ILE A 456 10.68 -27.33 -3.38
N LYS A 457 9.48 -27.03 -3.87
CA LYS A 457 8.33 -27.93 -3.80
C LYS A 457 7.51 -27.81 -5.07
N LEU A 458 7.24 -28.94 -5.73
CA LEU A 458 6.28 -29.03 -6.83
C LEU A 458 4.86 -28.90 -6.25
N ASP A 459 4.03 -28.10 -6.89
CA ASP A 459 2.62 -27.93 -6.51
C ASP A 459 1.75 -28.95 -7.26
N ASP A 460 1.39 -30.02 -6.57
CA ASP A 460 0.58 -31.11 -7.14
C ASP A 460 -0.94 -30.82 -7.11
N THR A 461 -1.36 -29.61 -6.72
CA THR A 461 -2.78 -29.31 -6.43
C THR A 461 -3.59 -28.75 -7.61
N ARG A 462 -2.96 -28.39 -8.74
CA ARG A 462 -3.64 -27.72 -9.86
C ARG A 462 -3.45 -28.45 -11.20
N ILE A 463 -4.23 -29.51 -11.39
CA ILE A 463 -4.18 -30.38 -12.59
C ILE A 463 -4.54 -29.62 -13.91
N SER A 464 -5.19 -28.45 -13.84
CA SER A 464 -5.67 -27.70 -15.02
C SER A 464 -4.90 -26.42 -15.37
N ALA A 465 -3.90 -25.99 -14.59
CA ALA A 465 -3.23 -24.68 -14.76
C ALA A 465 -1.74 -24.76 -15.15
N GLY A 466 -1.22 -25.96 -15.40
CA GLY A 466 0.21 -26.21 -15.63
C GLY A 466 1.02 -26.30 -14.33
N ASP A 467 2.19 -26.94 -14.41
CA ASP A 467 3.01 -27.21 -13.22
C ASP A 467 3.51 -25.92 -12.56
N SER A 468 3.50 -25.88 -11.23
CA SER A 468 4.00 -24.75 -10.45
C SER A 468 5.02 -25.21 -9.42
N ILE A 469 6.03 -24.38 -9.14
CA ILE A 469 7.09 -24.72 -8.17
C ILE A 469 7.27 -23.59 -7.18
N PHE A 470 7.16 -23.92 -5.89
CA PHE A 470 7.55 -23.07 -4.78
C PHE A 470 9.06 -23.18 -4.54
N LEU A 471 9.72 -22.05 -4.25
CA LEU A 471 11.09 -21.99 -3.77
C LEU A 471 11.12 -21.23 -2.45
N TYR A 472 11.60 -21.87 -1.39
CA TYR A 472 11.68 -21.29 -0.06
C TYR A 472 13.01 -20.60 0.15
N LEU A 473 12.98 -19.36 0.63
CA LEU A 473 14.12 -18.47 0.66
C LEU A 473 14.58 -18.20 2.09
N LYS A 474 15.89 -18.00 2.25
CA LYS A 474 16.49 -17.42 3.46
C LYS A 474 17.49 -16.34 3.08
N PRO A 475 17.73 -15.35 3.96
CA PRO A 475 18.83 -14.40 3.79
C PRO A 475 20.18 -15.11 3.62
N LYS A 476 21.00 -14.60 2.71
CA LYS A 476 22.39 -14.99 2.55
C LYS A 476 23.22 -14.07 3.46
N MET A 477 23.87 -14.65 4.47
CA MET A 477 24.70 -13.90 5.43
C MET A 477 26.19 -14.20 5.20
N PRO A 478 27.07 -13.18 5.13
CA PRO A 478 26.73 -11.74 5.13
C PRO A 478 26.00 -11.34 3.83
N LEU A 479 25.19 -10.28 3.92
CA LEU A 479 24.49 -9.73 2.76
C LEU A 479 25.45 -9.33 1.65
N ILE A 480 24.97 -9.36 0.41
CA ILE A 480 25.79 -9.00 -0.74
C ILE A 480 25.87 -7.47 -0.80
N SER A 481 27.09 -6.91 -0.79
CA SER A 481 27.30 -5.46 -0.91
C SER A 481 26.62 -4.90 -2.16
N ALA A 482 26.02 -3.71 -2.09
CA ALA A 482 25.41 -3.02 -3.22
C ALA A 482 26.37 -2.81 -4.40
N GLU A 483 27.67 -2.79 -4.17
CA GLU A 483 28.71 -2.62 -5.20
C GLU A 483 28.99 -3.87 -6.04
N LYS A 484 28.52 -5.05 -5.61
CA LYS A 484 28.77 -6.28 -6.37
C LYS A 484 27.85 -6.36 -7.60
N PRO A 485 28.36 -6.64 -8.80
CA PRO A 485 27.54 -6.70 -10.01
C PRO A 485 26.50 -7.84 -9.93
N LEU A 486 25.50 -7.77 -10.81
CA LEU A 486 24.54 -8.85 -11.00
C LEU A 486 25.26 -10.15 -11.43
N PRO A 487 24.80 -11.33 -10.97
CA PRO A 487 25.33 -12.59 -11.45
C PRO A 487 25.11 -12.73 -12.97
N PRO A 488 26.11 -13.25 -13.72
CA PRO A 488 26.04 -13.34 -15.18
C PRO A 488 24.92 -14.26 -15.65
N ARG A 489 24.48 -14.08 -16.91
CA ARG A 489 23.34 -14.81 -17.51
C ARG A 489 23.66 -16.29 -17.84
N GLY A 490 24.93 -16.71 -17.71
CA GLY A 490 25.47 -18.02 -18.09
C GLY A 490 25.29 -19.14 -17.06
N ASP A 491 26.15 -20.16 -17.12
CA ASP A 491 26.15 -21.26 -16.17
C ASP A 491 26.49 -20.73 -14.77
N MET A 492 25.60 -21.02 -13.83
CA MET A 492 25.62 -20.42 -12.50
C MET A 492 26.23 -21.35 -11.44
N GLN A 493 26.64 -22.56 -11.81
CA GLN A 493 27.27 -23.49 -10.87
C GLN A 493 28.54 -22.89 -10.23
N ASP A 494 29.36 -22.18 -11.00
CA ASP A 494 30.60 -21.57 -10.50
C ASP A 494 30.39 -20.33 -9.59
N CYS A 495 29.21 -19.71 -9.65
CA CYS A 495 28.92 -18.48 -8.89
C CYS A 495 28.39 -18.74 -7.47
N PHE A 496 27.98 -19.97 -7.18
CA PHE A 496 27.30 -20.34 -5.93
C PHE A 496 27.89 -21.58 -5.24
N THR A 497 28.95 -22.17 -5.79
CA THR A 497 29.73 -23.19 -5.09
C THR A 497 30.42 -22.57 -3.87
N PRO A 498 30.39 -23.21 -2.69
CA PRO A 498 31.19 -22.78 -1.55
C PRO A 498 32.66 -22.87 -1.94
N ASP A 499 33.35 -21.73 -1.93
CA ASP A 499 34.80 -21.55 -2.14
C ASP A 499 35.61 -22.86 -2.21
N SER A 500 35.87 -23.37 -3.42
CA SER A 500 37.21 -23.92 -3.64
C SER A 500 38.11 -22.71 -3.87
N ARG A 501 38.73 -22.21 -2.79
CA ARG A 501 39.78 -21.16 -2.80
C ARG A 501 40.92 -21.42 -3.82
N LEU A 502 40.94 -22.56 -4.51
CA LEU A 502 41.94 -22.99 -5.48
C LEU A 502 41.62 -22.64 -6.96
N SER A 503 40.37 -22.37 -7.33
CA SER A 503 40.03 -22.13 -8.76
C SER A 503 40.34 -20.71 -9.24
N ARG A 504 40.41 -19.72 -8.32
CA ARG A 504 40.83 -18.35 -8.65
C ARG A 504 42.34 -18.18 -8.86
N ILE A 505 43.16 -19.06 -8.29
CA ILE A 505 44.64 -18.98 -8.41
C ILE A 505 45.14 -19.55 -9.76
N ARG A 506 44.41 -20.48 -10.38
CA ARG A 506 44.83 -21.10 -11.66
C ARG A 506 44.56 -20.26 -12.91
N ARG A 507 43.71 -19.23 -12.86
CA ARG A 507 43.45 -18.37 -14.03
C ARG A 507 44.37 -17.14 -14.14
N GLN A 508 45.10 -16.78 -13.08
CA GLN A 508 46.05 -15.66 -13.12
C GLN A 508 47.49 -16.05 -13.47
N THR A 509 47.84 -17.33 -13.45
CA THR A 509 49.21 -17.81 -13.73
C THR A 509 49.50 -18.12 -15.20
N ASN A 510 48.50 -18.11 -16.09
CA ASN A 510 48.70 -18.39 -17.53
C ASN A 510 48.84 -17.14 -18.42
N ARG A 511 49.21 -15.98 -17.85
CA ARG A 511 49.53 -14.76 -18.62
C ARG A 511 50.86 -14.10 -18.20
N CYS A 512 51.86 -14.90 -17.87
CA CYS A 512 53.25 -14.46 -17.93
C CYS A 512 53.95 -15.23 -19.05
N THR A 513 53.92 -14.66 -20.25
CA THR A 513 54.93 -14.98 -21.28
C THR A 513 56.09 -14.02 -21.04
N ILE A 514 57.24 -14.57 -20.68
CA ILE A 514 58.53 -13.89 -20.66
C ILE A 514 59.06 -13.91 -22.10
N LEU A 515 59.50 -12.73 -22.57
CA LEU A 515 60.32 -12.40 -23.76
C LEU A 515 60.08 -13.18 -25.07
#